data_AF-A0A852NZT3-F1
#
_entry.id   AF-A0A852NZT3-F1
#
_cell.length_a   1.000
_cell.length_b   1.000
_cell.length_c   1.000
_cell.angle_alpha   90.00
_cell.angle_beta   90.00
_cell.angle_gamma   90.00
#
_symmetry.space_group_name_H-M   'P 1'
#
loop_
_entity.id
_entity.type
_entity.pdbx_description
1 polymer ?
#
loop_
_entity_poly.entity_id
_entity_poly.type
_entity_poly.pdbx_seq_one_letter_code
_entity_poly.pdbx_strand_id
1 'polypeptide(L)'
;QGSKQLLNNYPVYITSKQWDEAVNSSKKDGRRLLRYLIRFVFTTDELKYSCGLGKRKRSVQSGETGPERRPLDPVKVTCLREFIRMHCTSNPDWWMPSEEQINKVFSDAVGHARQGRAVGTFLHNGNSYYEGTDHPGSQDEVFNRGMQDGSGD
;
A
#
# COMPACT_ATOMS: atom_id res chain seq x y z
N GLN A 1 -6.47 8.67 -33.98
CA GLN A 1 -6.16 8.43 -32.56
C GLN A 1 -4.66 8.20 -32.47
N GLY A 2 -3.91 9.11 -31.85
CA GLY A 2 -2.45 8.99 -31.70
C GLY A 2 -2.07 8.39 -30.36
N SER A 3 -1.10 7.48 -30.36
CA SER A 3 -0.32 7.18 -29.16
C SER A 3 0.72 8.29 -28.96
N LYS A 4 0.88 8.71 -27.71
CA LYS A 4 1.88 9.67 -27.25
C LYS A 4 2.89 8.89 -26.43
N GLN A 5 4.16 8.95 -26.84
CA GLN A 5 5.26 8.44 -26.03
C GLN A 5 5.52 9.41 -24.87
N LEU A 6 5.70 8.90 -23.66
CA LEU A 6 5.96 9.77 -22.50
C LEU A 6 7.38 10.36 -22.54
N LEU A 7 8.36 9.54 -22.86
CA LEU A 7 9.77 9.92 -23.01
C LEU A 7 10.38 9.15 -24.18
N ASN A 8 11.13 9.84 -25.06
CA ASN A 8 11.66 9.27 -26.30
C ASN A 8 12.53 8.02 -26.10
N ASN A 9 13.20 7.88 -24.95
CA ASN A 9 14.11 6.76 -24.66
C ASN A 9 13.43 5.53 -24.05
N TYR A 10 12.11 5.58 -23.82
CA TYR A 10 11.38 4.52 -23.14
C TYR A 10 10.22 4.02 -24.00
N PRO A 11 10.00 2.70 -24.13
CA PRO A 11 8.88 2.14 -24.87
C PRO A 11 7.57 2.24 -24.07
N VAL A 12 7.27 3.42 -23.54
CA VAL A 12 6.10 3.69 -22.69
C VAL A 12 5.21 4.71 -23.38
N TYR A 13 4.00 4.26 -23.69
CA TYR A 13 3.04 5.00 -24.49
C TYR A 13 1.71 5.11 -23.74
N ILE A 14 1.04 6.24 -23.92
CA ILE A 14 -0.35 6.46 -23.53
C ILE A 14 -1.09 7.08 -24.72
N THR A 15 -2.41 7.01 -24.76
CA THR A 15 -3.19 7.69 -25.81
C THR A 15 -3.30 9.19 -25.52
N SER A 16 -3.52 10.02 -26.54
CA SER A 16 -3.80 11.45 -26.34
C SER A 16 -4.96 11.69 -25.37
N LYS A 17 -6.02 10.88 -25.46
CA LYS A 17 -7.17 10.97 -24.55
C LYS A 17 -6.77 10.73 -23.08
N GLN A 18 -5.94 9.73 -22.82
CA GLN A 18 -5.44 9.45 -21.46
C GLN A 18 -4.56 10.57 -20.93
N TRP A 19 -3.73 11.16 -21.80
CA TRP A 19 -2.92 12.33 -21.45
C TRP A 19 -3.80 13.51 -21.04
N ASP A 20 -4.78 13.87 -21.87
CA ASP A 20 -5.68 14.99 -21.62
C ASP A 20 -6.48 14.77 -20.32
N GLU A 21 -7.01 13.56 -20.11
CA GLU A 21 -7.69 13.18 -18.87
C GLU A 21 -6.79 13.34 -17.64
N ALA A 22 -5.54 12.85 -17.73
CA ALA A 22 -4.58 12.92 -16.63
C ALA A 22 -4.24 14.37 -16.26
N VAL A 23 -3.93 15.20 -17.26
CA VAL A 23 -3.56 16.61 -17.06
C VAL A 23 -4.74 17.39 -16.48
N ASN A 24 -5.92 17.30 -17.09
CA ASN A 24 -7.11 18.03 -16.64
C ASN A 24 -7.53 17.62 -15.21
N SER A 25 -7.43 16.33 -14.89
CA SER A 25 -7.82 15.82 -13.57
C SER A 25 -6.74 16.01 -12.49
N SER A 26 -5.50 16.28 -12.90
CA SER A 26 -4.37 16.48 -11.98
C SER A 26 -4.39 17.82 -11.27
N LYS A 27 -5.08 18.83 -11.82
CA LYS A 27 -5.07 20.21 -11.26
C LYS A 27 -3.66 20.77 -11.08
N LYS A 28 -2.75 20.51 -12.03
CA LYS A 28 -1.32 20.89 -11.98
C LYS A 28 -0.54 20.32 -10.77
N ASP A 29 -1.02 19.26 -10.13
CA ASP A 29 -0.30 18.55 -9.06
C ASP A 29 0.41 17.32 -9.65
N GLY A 30 1.75 17.30 -9.58
CA GLY A 30 2.56 16.22 -10.12
C GLY A 30 2.31 14.86 -9.46
N ARG A 31 1.97 14.82 -8.16
CA ARG A 31 1.60 13.58 -7.47
C ARG A 31 0.27 13.05 -8.00
N ARG A 32 -0.70 13.93 -8.27
CA ARG A 32 -1.98 13.55 -8.90
C ARG A 32 -1.74 13.03 -10.32
N LEU A 33 -0.97 13.76 -11.13
CA LEU A 33 -0.63 13.34 -12.49
C LEU A 33 0.02 11.96 -12.50
N LEU A 34 1.02 11.72 -11.64
CA LEU A 34 1.70 10.42 -11.54
C LEU A 34 0.71 9.28 -11.22
N ARG A 35 -0.29 9.49 -10.37
CA ARG A 35 -1.33 8.48 -10.10
C ARG A 35 -2.09 8.08 -11.37
N TYR A 36 -2.47 9.06 -12.20
CA TYR A 36 -3.15 8.78 -13.47
C TYR A 36 -2.22 8.05 -14.44
N LEU A 37 -0.97 8.49 -14.56
CA LEU A 37 0.00 7.86 -15.46
C LEU A 37 0.27 6.40 -15.09
N ILE A 38 0.42 6.06 -13.80
CA ILE A 38 0.58 4.67 -13.36
C ILE A 38 -0.62 3.82 -13.79
N ARG A 39 -1.84 4.33 -13.62
CA ARG A 39 -3.08 3.63 -14.02
C ARG A 39 -3.16 3.37 -15.53
N PHE A 40 -2.54 4.23 -16.34
CA PHE A 40 -2.55 4.08 -17.81
C PHE A 40 -1.39 3.25 -18.34
N VAL A 41 -0.23 3.29 -17.67
CA VAL A 41 1.00 2.60 -18.09
C VAL A 41 1.06 1.16 -17.57
N PHE A 42 0.49 0.91 -16.40
CA PHE A 42 0.40 -0.44 -15.82
C PHE A 42 -1.05 -0.93 -15.84
N THR A 43 -1.22 -2.18 -16.24
CA THR A 43 -2.50 -2.87 -16.05
C THR A 43 -2.76 -3.14 -14.57
N THR A 44 -4.03 -3.33 -14.20
CA THR A 44 -4.39 -3.73 -12.84
C THR A 44 -3.68 -5.02 -12.42
N ASP A 45 -3.52 -5.98 -13.33
CA ASP A 45 -2.81 -7.23 -13.06
C ASP A 45 -1.32 -7.00 -12.82
N GLU A 46 -0.66 -6.17 -13.63
CA GLU A 46 0.75 -5.79 -13.40
C GLU A 46 0.95 -5.19 -12.01
N LEU A 47 0.02 -4.37 -11.53
CA LEU A 47 0.07 -3.79 -10.18
C LEU A 47 -0.25 -4.83 -9.09
N LYS A 48 -1.30 -5.64 -9.28
CA LYS A 48 -1.80 -6.62 -8.30
C LYS A 48 -0.77 -7.71 -8.00
N TYR A 49 -0.11 -8.23 -9.03
CA TYR A 49 0.87 -9.30 -8.92
C TYR A 49 2.29 -8.78 -8.63
N SER A 50 2.48 -7.46 -8.52
CA SER A 50 3.77 -6.87 -8.20
C SER A 50 4.09 -6.88 -6.71
N CYS A 51 5.37 -7.06 -6.37
CA CYS A 51 5.90 -6.79 -5.03
C CYS A 51 6.20 -5.30 -4.78
N GLY A 52 5.87 -4.43 -5.75
CA GLY A 52 6.09 -2.99 -5.70
C GLY A 52 7.51 -2.60 -6.07
N LEU A 53 8.08 -1.62 -5.36
CA LEU A 53 9.42 -1.09 -5.63
C LEU A 53 10.56 -1.98 -5.09
N GLY A 54 10.28 -3.17 -4.56
CA GLY A 54 11.30 -4.11 -4.06
C GLY A 54 12.10 -3.66 -2.82
N LYS A 55 11.81 -2.48 -2.25
CA LYS A 55 12.63 -1.86 -1.19
C LYS A 55 12.44 -2.43 0.22
N ARG A 56 11.43 -3.27 0.48
CA ARG A 56 11.22 -3.87 1.81
C ARG A 56 11.25 -5.40 1.73
N LYS A 57 12.34 -5.97 2.26
CA LYS A 57 12.38 -7.35 2.76
C LYS A 57 11.64 -7.37 4.11
N ARG A 58 10.31 -7.24 4.11
CA ARG A 58 9.54 -7.60 5.32
C ARG A 58 9.49 -9.11 5.36
N SER A 59 10.04 -9.66 6.45
CA SER A 59 10.05 -11.07 6.80
C SER A 59 8.75 -11.74 6.41
N VAL A 60 8.86 -12.81 5.63
CA VAL A 60 7.81 -13.78 5.43
C VAL A 60 7.35 -14.24 6.81
N GLN A 61 6.13 -13.86 7.21
CA GLN A 61 5.39 -14.65 8.18
C GLN A 61 5.04 -15.92 7.43
N SER A 62 5.82 -16.97 7.65
CA SER A 62 5.67 -18.29 7.02
C SER A 62 4.21 -18.76 7.17
N GLY A 63 3.50 -18.95 6.06
CA GLY A 63 2.16 -19.54 6.12
C GLY A 63 1.38 -19.52 4.81
N GLU A 64 1.53 -18.48 3.98
CA GLU A 64 0.81 -18.42 2.70
C GLU A 64 1.82 -18.39 1.55
N THR A 65 2.05 -19.54 0.91
CA THR A 65 2.79 -19.65 -0.35
C THR A 65 1.98 -18.99 -1.46
N GLY A 66 1.90 -17.66 -1.43
CA GLY A 66 1.33 -16.87 -2.50
C GLY A 66 2.24 -16.94 -3.75
N PRO A 67 1.68 -16.75 -4.95
CA PRO A 67 2.45 -16.79 -6.20
C PRO A 67 3.60 -15.78 -6.13
N GLU A 68 4.76 -16.16 -6.69
CA GLU A 68 5.98 -15.36 -6.74
C GLU A 68 5.71 -13.98 -7.34
N ARG A 69 5.82 -12.93 -6.52
CA ARG A 69 5.50 -11.56 -6.94
C ARG A 69 6.74 -10.89 -7.51
N ARG A 70 6.66 -10.50 -8.78
CA ARG A 70 7.76 -9.80 -9.47
C ARG A 70 7.77 -8.31 -9.11
N PRO A 71 8.93 -7.63 -9.12
CA PRO A 71 8.96 -6.17 -8.98
C PRO A 71 8.19 -5.51 -10.13
N LEU A 72 7.79 -4.25 -9.95
CA LEU A 72 7.27 -3.45 -11.06
C LEU A 72 8.35 -3.37 -12.15
N ASP A 73 7.91 -3.32 -13.41
CA ASP A 73 8.82 -3.15 -14.55
C ASP A 73 9.73 -1.93 -14.32
N PRO A 74 11.06 -2.13 -14.19
CA PRO A 74 11.99 -1.06 -13.86
C PRO A 74 12.06 0.00 -14.96
N VAL A 75 11.81 -0.37 -16.22
CA VAL A 75 11.78 0.56 -17.37
C VAL A 75 10.58 1.49 -17.25
N LYS A 76 9.39 0.95 -17.00
CA LYS A 76 8.16 1.75 -16.80
C LYS A 76 8.26 2.64 -15.56
N VAL A 77 8.79 2.12 -14.44
CA VAL A 77 8.99 2.90 -13.21
C VAL A 77 9.95 4.05 -13.44
N THR A 78 11.10 3.79 -14.06
CA THR A 78 12.11 4.82 -14.33
C THR A 78 11.57 5.88 -15.28
N CYS A 79 10.91 5.47 -16.37
CA CYS A 79 10.25 6.38 -17.30
C CYS A 79 9.29 7.34 -16.58
N LEU A 80 8.42 6.84 -15.69
CA LEU A 80 7.45 7.67 -14.98
C LEU A 80 8.10 8.62 -13.96
N ARG A 81 9.17 8.16 -13.28
CA ARG A 81 9.94 9.00 -12.35
C ARG A 81 10.62 10.15 -13.06
N GLU A 82 11.31 9.86 -14.15
CA GLU A 82 12.01 10.88 -14.93
C GLU A 82 11.01 11.83 -15.60
N PHE A 83 9.90 11.28 -16.11
CA PHE A 83 8.85 12.08 -16.75
C PHE A 83 8.26 13.10 -15.78
N ILE A 84 7.88 12.68 -14.56
CA ILE A 84 7.25 13.61 -13.62
C ILE A 84 8.21 14.70 -13.16
N ARG A 85 9.48 14.35 -12.93
CA ARG A 85 10.52 15.34 -12.58
C ARG A 85 10.74 16.33 -13.73
N MET A 86 10.89 15.83 -14.96
CA MET A 86 11.09 16.69 -16.13
C MET A 86 9.87 17.58 -16.38
N HIS A 87 8.66 17.03 -16.30
CA HIS A 87 7.42 17.77 -16.54
C HIS A 87 7.20 18.88 -15.51
N CYS A 88 7.34 18.58 -14.21
CA CYS A 88 7.17 19.57 -13.15
C CYS A 88 8.31 20.59 -13.11
N THR A 89 9.54 20.24 -13.52
CA THR A 89 10.65 21.21 -13.62
C THR A 89 10.48 22.16 -14.81
N SER A 90 9.98 21.65 -15.94
CA SER A 90 9.79 22.45 -17.15
C SER A 90 8.54 23.34 -17.10
N ASN A 91 7.63 23.09 -16.16
CA ASN A 91 6.38 23.83 -16.02
C ASN A 91 6.26 24.35 -14.58
N PRO A 92 6.64 25.61 -14.28
CA PRO A 92 6.75 26.12 -12.91
C PRO A 92 5.42 26.19 -12.15
N ASP A 93 4.29 26.23 -12.86
CA ASP A 93 2.95 26.16 -12.25
C ASP A 93 2.62 24.78 -11.66
N TRP A 94 3.43 23.76 -11.97
CA TRP A 94 3.17 22.40 -11.54
C TRP A 94 3.86 22.12 -10.22
N TRP A 95 3.09 21.58 -9.29
CA TRP A 95 3.64 21.18 -8.01
C TRP A 95 4.50 19.93 -8.14
N MET A 96 5.77 20.04 -7.71
CA MET A 96 6.75 18.96 -7.75
C MET A 96 6.63 18.04 -6.53
N PRO A 97 6.31 16.74 -6.71
CA PRO A 97 6.34 15.79 -5.62
C PRO A 97 7.78 15.44 -5.21
N SER A 98 8.00 15.24 -3.92
CA SER A 98 9.27 14.72 -3.43
C SER A 98 9.48 13.24 -3.81
N GLU A 99 10.72 12.76 -3.76
CA GLU A 99 11.04 11.34 -4.02
C GLU A 99 10.24 10.39 -3.14
N GLU A 100 10.05 10.75 -1.88
CA GLU A 100 9.25 9.97 -0.95
C GLU A 100 7.79 9.87 -1.41
N GLN A 101 7.21 10.98 -1.86
CA GLN A 101 5.84 10.99 -2.37
C GLN A 101 5.69 10.23 -3.68
N ILE A 102 6.68 10.32 -4.58
CA ILE A 102 6.75 9.49 -5.78
C ILE A 102 6.75 8.01 -5.40
N ASN A 103 7.63 7.61 -4.48
CA ASN A 103 7.71 6.22 -3.99
C ASN A 103 6.43 5.77 -3.31
N LYS A 104 5.78 6.65 -2.54
CA LYS A 104 4.49 6.40 -1.91
C LYS A 104 3.40 6.17 -2.95
N VAL A 105 3.36 6.95 -4.03
CA VAL A 105 2.35 6.80 -5.09
C VAL A 105 2.46 5.44 -5.79
N PHE A 106 3.67 4.96 -6.11
CA PHE A 106 3.85 3.59 -6.63
C PHE A 106 3.39 2.52 -5.64
N SER A 107 3.74 2.68 -4.36
CA SER A 107 3.35 1.75 -3.29
C SER A 107 1.84 1.73 -3.09
N ASP A 108 1.20 2.90 -3.07
CA ASP A 108 -0.24 3.07 -2.96
C ASP A 108 -0.94 2.43 -4.17
N ALA A 109 -0.44 2.60 -5.40
CA ALA A 109 -1.06 2.02 -6.59
C ALA A 109 -1.08 0.48 -6.55
N VAL A 110 0.03 -0.14 -6.15
CA VAL A 110 0.11 -1.60 -5.94
C VAL A 110 -0.82 -2.03 -4.81
N GLY A 111 -0.86 -1.28 -3.71
CA GLY A 111 -1.79 -1.52 -2.60
C GLY A 111 -3.25 -1.50 -3.04
N HIS A 112 -3.66 -0.46 -3.76
CA HIS A 112 -5.03 -0.31 -4.26
C HIS A 112 -5.43 -1.42 -5.24
N ALA A 113 -4.52 -1.81 -6.15
CA ALA A 113 -4.79 -2.91 -7.09
C ALA A 113 -4.99 -4.25 -6.38
N ARG A 114 -4.32 -4.46 -5.24
CA ARG A 114 -4.48 -5.66 -4.40
C ARG A 114 -5.71 -5.61 -3.50
N GLN A 115 -6.09 -4.43 -3.02
CA GLN A 115 -7.24 -4.21 -2.14
C GLN A 115 -8.60 -4.24 -2.86
N GLY A 116 -8.64 -4.70 -4.13
CA GLY A 116 -9.80 -4.80 -5.02
C GLY A 116 -11.14 -4.48 -4.35
N ARG A 117 -11.62 -3.23 -4.54
CA ARG A 117 -12.88 -2.66 -4.00
C ARG A 117 -13.50 -3.43 -2.82
N ALA A 118 -12.91 -3.34 -1.64
CA ALA A 118 -13.70 -3.49 -0.42
C ALA A 118 -14.32 -2.13 -0.08
N VAL A 119 -15.61 -1.96 -0.38
CA VAL A 119 -16.43 -0.92 0.26
C VAL A 119 -16.54 -1.32 1.73
N GLY A 120 -15.86 -0.58 2.61
CA GLY A 120 -16.16 -0.53 4.04
C GLY A 120 -16.21 -1.87 4.77
N THR A 121 -15.08 -2.33 5.28
CA THR A 121 -15.08 -2.99 6.60
C THR A 121 -13.76 -2.68 7.28
N PHE A 122 -13.74 -1.55 8.00
CA PHE A 122 -12.74 -1.33 9.03
C PHE A 122 -13.11 -2.22 10.22
N LEU A 123 -12.81 -3.52 10.14
CA LEU A 123 -12.54 -4.25 11.37
C LEU A 123 -11.10 -3.96 11.74
N HIS A 124 -10.97 -2.85 12.47
CA HIS A 124 -9.80 -2.51 13.26
C HIS A 124 -9.58 -3.67 14.23
N ASN A 125 -8.63 -4.56 13.90
CA ASN A 125 -8.12 -5.55 14.83
C ASN A 125 -7.24 -4.80 15.84
N GLY A 126 -7.92 -4.13 16.79
CA GLY A 126 -7.31 -3.56 17.97
C GLY A 126 -6.93 -4.69 18.91
N ASN A 127 -5.65 -4.75 19.21
CA ASN A 127 -5.04 -5.71 20.11
C ASN A 127 -5.83 -5.88 21.42
N SER A 128 -6.16 -7.13 21.71
CA SER A 128 -6.47 -7.63 23.06
C SER A 128 -5.25 -7.51 23.96
N TYR A 129 -5.27 -6.61 24.94
CA TYR A 129 -4.60 -6.79 26.24
C TYR A 129 -5.01 -5.68 27.20
N TYR A 130 -5.76 -6.06 28.25
CA TYR A 130 -5.78 -5.60 29.64
C TYR A 130 -7.04 -6.26 30.26
N GLU A 131 -6.87 -7.38 30.97
CA GLU A 131 -6.84 -7.43 32.45
C GLU A 131 -8.24 -7.12 33.00
N GLY A 132 -9.06 -8.13 33.31
CA GLY A 132 -8.84 -8.95 34.50
C GLY A 132 -9.46 -8.23 35.70
N THR A 133 -10.79 -8.11 35.75
CA THR A 133 -11.51 -7.68 36.95
C THR A 133 -12.47 -8.77 37.38
N ASP A 134 -12.08 -9.36 38.51
CA ASP A 134 -12.71 -10.35 39.35
C ASP A 134 -14.18 -10.00 39.69
N HIS A 135 -15.08 -10.97 39.49
CA HIS A 135 -16.36 -11.07 40.20
C HIS A 135 -16.87 -12.51 40.11
N PRO A 136 -16.63 -13.34 41.14
CA PRO A 136 -17.44 -14.53 41.40
C PRO A 136 -18.25 -14.31 42.69
N GLY A 137 -19.58 -14.29 42.57
CA GLY A 137 -20.48 -14.19 43.72
C GLY A 137 -21.67 -15.12 43.53
N SER A 138 -21.44 -16.43 43.63
CA SER A 138 -22.51 -17.43 43.66
C SER A 138 -22.32 -18.34 44.87
N GLN A 139 -23.15 -18.07 45.88
CA GLN A 139 -23.96 -19.04 46.64
C GLN A 139 -23.27 -20.19 47.42
N ASP A 140 -23.40 -20.08 48.75
CA ASP A 140 -23.61 -21.12 49.78
C ASP A 140 -22.54 -22.19 50.09
N GLU A 141 -21.85 -21.94 51.21
CA GLU A 141 -21.88 -22.70 52.48
C GLU A 141 -21.54 -24.22 52.58
N VAL A 142 -20.57 -24.49 53.48
CA VAL A 142 -20.34 -25.66 54.36
C VAL A 142 -19.78 -26.96 53.74
N PHE A 143 -18.56 -27.36 54.12
CA PHE A 143 -18.28 -28.50 55.01
C PHE A 143 -16.78 -28.91 55.06
N ASN A 144 -16.36 -29.24 56.27
CA ASN A 144 -15.31 -30.20 56.65
C ASN A 144 -13.81 -29.82 56.69
N ARG A 145 -13.38 -29.49 57.93
CA ARG A 145 -12.45 -30.26 58.79
C ARG A 145 -11.11 -30.80 58.22
N GLY A 146 -10.05 -30.39 58.92
CA GLY A 146 -8.88 -31.21 59.28
C GLY A 146 -7.79 -31.26 58.20
N MET A 147 -6.50 -31.29 58.46
CA MET A 147 -5.67 -31.35 59.67
C MET A 147 -4.21 -31.31 59.18
N GLN A 148 -3.31 -30.70 59.96
CA GLN A 148 -1.87 -31.05 60.08
C GLN A 148 -0.96 -30.83 58.84
N ASP A 149 0.31 -30.44 58.96
CA ASP A 149 1.25 -30.09 60.04
C ASP A 149 2.48 -29.50 59.30
N GLY A 150 3.06 -28.37 59.73
CA GLY A 150 4.36 -28.35 60.43
C GLY A 150 5.48 -27.76 59.54
N SER A 151 6.04 -26.59 59.88
CA SER A 151 7.35 -26.38 60.59
C SER A 151 8.57 -26.51 59.65
N GLY A 152 9.64 -25.70 59.65
CA GLY A 152 10.15 -24.51 60.38
C GLY A 152 11.08 -23.75 59.40
N ASP A 153 11.81 -22.68 59.67
CA ASP A 153 12.39 -22.02 60.86
C ASP A 153 12.32 -20.51 60.62
#